data_AF-A0A435GJU7-F1
#
_entry.id   AF-A0A435GJU7-F1
#
_cell.length_a   1.000
_cell.length_b   1.000
_cell.length_c   1.000
_cell.angle_alpha   90.00
_cell.angle_beta   90.00
_cell.angle_gamma   90.00
#
_symmetry.space_group_name_H-M   'P 1'
#
loop_
_entity.id
_entity.type
_entity.pdbx_description
1 polymer ?
#
loop_
_entity_poly.entity_id
_entity_poly.type
_entity_poly.pdbx_seq_one_letter_code
_entity_poly.pdbx_strand_id
1 'polypeptide(L)'
;DRIRPLLQPGARILALTSDAEAPAAIARLLAELDFGASRLTILEALGGPSETQRSVRADAFDLENLNPLNVLAVEVESGPDARVLPLTSGLADHLFDHDGQITKREIRAITLSALAPRRGELLWDIGAGSGSIGIEWMLAHPSMRT
;
A
#
# COMPACT_ATOMS: atom_id res chain seq x y z
N ASP A 1 -3.02 1.42 -6.07
CA ASP A 1 -2.15 1.43 -4.88
C ASP A 1 -2.58 0.34 -3.89
N ARG A 2 -2.14 -0.90 -4.11
CA ARG A 2 -2.56 -2.07 -3.29
C ARG A 2 -1.55 -2.47 -2.22
N ILE A 3 -0.34 -1.91 -2.28
CA ILE A 3 0.76 -2.31 -1.40
C ILE A 3 0.72 -1.57 -0.06
N ARG A 4 0.26 -0.31 -0.03
CA ARG A 4 0.25 0.53 1.19
C ARG A 4 -0.36 -0.15 2.44
N PRO A 5 -1.54 -0.79 2.38
CA PRO A 5 -2.12 -1.43 3.56
C PRO A 5 -1.28 -2.60 4.09
N LEU A 6 -0.41 -3.17 3.24
CA LEU A 6 0.47 -4.29 3.57
C LEU A 6 1.81 -3.85 4.19
N LEU A 7 2.13 -2.56 4.16
CA LEU A 7 3.38 -2.00 4.69
C LEU A 7 3.35 -1.94 6.22
N GLN A 8 3.52 -3.10 6.84
CA GLN A 8 3.67 -3.26 8.28
C GLN A 8 5.15 -3.59 8.59
N PRO A 9 5.73 -3.04 9.67
CA PRO A 9 7.11 -3.35 10.04
C PRO A 9 7.36 -4.86 10.12
N GLY A 10 8.40 -5.36 9.43
CA GLY A 10 8.74 -6.78 9.38
C GLY A 10 7.85 -7.64 8.47
N ALA A 11 6.87 -7.05 7.76
CA ALA A 11 6.06 -7.76 6.79
C ALA A 11 6.91 -8.27 5.62
N ARG A 12 6.49 -9.40 5.05
CA ARG A 12 7.07 -9.97 3.82
C ARG A 12 5.99 -10.04 2.76
N ILE A 13 6.22 -9.39 1.64
CA ILE A 13 5.25 -9.26 0.55
C ILE A 13 5.84 -9.90 -0.70
N LEU A 14 5.05 -10.71 -1.40
CA LEU A 14 5.32 -11.13 -2.77
C LEU A 14 4.32 -10.43 -3.69
N ALA A 15 4.83 -9.59 -4.57
CA ALA A 15 4.04 -8.83 -5.52
C ALA A 15 4.30 -9.32 -6.94
N LEU A 16 3.23 -9.72 -7.63
CA LEU A 16 3.24 -9.84 -9.08
C LEU A 16 3.19 -8.41 -9.65
N THR A 17 4.17 -8.09 -10.47
CA THR A 17 4.29 -6.78 -11.12
C THR A 17 3.68 -6.83 -12.52
N SER A 18 3.32 -5.66 -13.06
CA SER A 18 2.72 -5.56 -14.38
C SER A 18 3.74 -5.56 -15.52
N ASP A 19 4.96 -5.13 -15.22
CA ASP A 19 6.00 -4.80 -16.20
C ASP A 19 7.37 -4.62 -15.51
N ALA A 20 8.37 -4.21 -16.31
CA ALA A 20 9.73 -3.96 -15.89
C ALA A 20 9.91 -2.67 -15.06
N GLU A 21 8.96 -1.72 -15.12
CA GLU A 21 9.04 -0.42 -14.45
C GLU A 21 8.45 -0.46 -13.03
N ALA A 22 7.53 -1.39 -12.79
CA ALA A 22 6.82 -1.54 -11.53
C ALA A 22 7.74 -1.68 -10.30
N PRO A 23 8.86 -2.44 -10.32
CA PRO A 23 9.79 -2.46 -9.19
C PRO A 23 10.37 -1.09 -8.83
N ALA A 24 10.75 -0.28 -9.83
CA ALA A 24 11.27 1.07 -9.61
C ALA A 24 10.18 2.02 -9.09
N ALA A 25 8.94 1.88 -9.57
CA ALA A 25 7.79 2.64 -9.05
C ALA A 25 7.48 2.28 -7.58
N ILE A 26 7.54 0.99 -7.22
CA ILE A 26 7.34 0.53 -5.84
C ILE A 26 8.49 1.01 -4.95
N ALA A 27 9.74 0.94 -5.41
CA ALA A 27 10.90 1.43 -4.67
C ALA A 27 10.76 2.92 -4.31
N ARG A 28 10.39 3.76 -5.28
CA ARG A 28 10.11 5.20 -5.05
C ARG A 28 9.00 5.41 -4.05
N LEU A 29 7.88 4.70 -4.19
CA LEU A 29 6.75 4.78 -3.25
C LEU A 29 7.19 4.43 -1.82
N LEU A 30 8.00 3.39 -1.64
CA LEU A 30 8.51 2.99 -0.33
C LEU A 30 9.43 4.08 0.24
N ALA A 31 10.34 4.63 -0.56
CA ALA A 31 11.22 5.72 -0.11
C ALA A 31 10.42 6.97 0.31
N GLU A 32 9.40 7.37 -0.46
CA GLU A 32 8.53 8.52 -0.15
C GLU A 32 7.72 8.34 1.14
N LEU A 33 7.44 7.09 1.52
CA LEU A 33 6.66 6.74 2.71
C LEU A 33 7.52 6.39 3.93
N ASP A 34 8.83 6.67 3.87
CA ASP A 34 9.82 6.33 4.91
C ASP A 34 9.93 4.81 5.17
N PHE A 35 9.80 4.02 4.10
CA PHE A 35 10.10 2.59 4.04
C PHE A 35 11.35 2.31 3.17
N GLY A 36 12.19 3.32 2.93
CA GLY A 36 13.34 3.25 2.02
C GLY A 36 14.38 2.16 2.36
N ALA A 37 14.51 1.83 3.64
CA ALA A 37 15.40 0.76 4.11
C ALA A 37 14.92 -0.65 3.71
N SER A 38 13.66 -0.80 3.28
CA SER A 38 13.09 -2.07 2.87
C SER A 38 13.95 -2.75 1.80
N ARG A 39 14.16 -4.06 1.97
CA ARG A 39 14.88 -4.88 0.99
C ARG A 39 13.95 -5.31 -0.12
N LEU A 40 14.35 -5.02 -1.35
CA LEU A 40 13.67 -5.43 -2.57
C LEU A 40 14.49 -6.54 -3.21
N THR A 41 13.82 -7.67 -3.49
CA THR A 41 14.39 -8.76 -4.27
C THR A 41 13.53 -8.95 -5.51
N ILE A 42 14.11 -8.70 -6.68
CA ILE A 42 13.46 -8.87 -7.97
C ILE A 42 13.82 -10.26 -8.47
N LEU A 43 12.80 -11.07 -8.71
CA LEU A 43 12.90 -12.43 -9.24
C LEU A 43 12.41 -12.40 -10.70
N GLU A 44 13.33 -12.56 -11.65
CA GLU A 44 13.09 -12.31 -13.07
C GLU A 44 13.07 -13.61 -13.85
N ALA A 45 12.16 -13.74 -14.82
CA ALA A 45 12.05 -14.88 -15.73
C ALA A 45 12.11 -16.26 -15.04
N LEU A 46 11.49 -16.37 -13.85
CA LEU A 46 11.48 -17.56 -13.01
C LEU A 46 11.12 -18.84 -13.80
N GLY A 47 11.93 -19.88 -13.64
CA GLY A 47 11.80 -21.16 -14.33
C GLY A 47 12.29 -21.17 -15.78
N GLY A 48 12.78 -20.04 -16.29
CA GLY A 48 13.28 -19.90 -17.66
C GLY A 48 14.81 -19.92 -17.76
N PRO A 49 15.37 -20.00 -18.98
CA PRO A 49 16.82 -19.97 -19.20
C PRO A 49 17.46 -18.60 -18.85
N SER A 50 16.64 -17.55 -18.75
CA SER A 50 17.07 -16.20 -18.37
C SER A 50 16.75 -15.87 -16.91
N GLU A 51 16.45 -16.88 -16.09
CA GLU A 51 16.14 -16.68 -14.66
C GLU A 51 17.29 -15.94 -13.97
N THR A 52 16.95 -14.87 -13.26
CA THR A 52 17.90 -14.11 -12.47
C THR A 52 17.24 -13.51 -11.24
N GLN A 53 18.07 -13.19 -10.24
CA GLN A 53 17.65 -12.57 -9.00
C GLN A 53 18.57 -11.41 -8.67
N ARG A 54 17.98 -10.24 -8.38
CA ARG A 54 18.72 -9.04 -7.97
C ARG A 54 18.12 -8.48 -6.69
N SER A 55 18.96 -8.00 -5.78
CA SER A 55 18.52 -7.43 -4.50
C SER A 55 19.08 -6.03 -4.30
N VAL A 56 18.24 -5.10 -3.85
CA VAL A 56 18.59 -3.69 -3.61
C VAL A 56 17.73 -3.13 -2.48
N ARG A 57 18.15 -2.02 -1.86
CA ARG A 57 17.26 -1.25 -0.96
C ARG A 57 16.31 -0.38 -1.78
N ALA A 58 15.12 -0.11 -1.26
CA ALA A 58 14.17 0.75 -1.94
C ALA A 58 14.71 2.19 -2.17
N ASP A 59 15.45 2.75 -1.21
CA ASP A 59 16.06 4.08 -1.32
C ASP A 59 17.36 4.14 -2.13
N ALA A 60 17.93 3.00 -2.49
CA ALA A 60 19.15 2.90 -3.28
C ALA A 60 18.89 2.19 -4.62
N PHE A 61 17.64 2.21 -5.10
CA PHE A 61 17.24 1.48 -6.30
C PHE A 61 17.90 2.08 -7.55
N ASP A 62 18.82 1.33 -8.16
CA ASP A 62 19.60 1.71 -9.34
C ASP A 62 19.59 0.62 -10.44
N LEU A 63 18.72 -0.38 -10.30
CA LEU A 63 18.65 -1.49 -11.23
C LEU A 63 17.99 -1.07 -12.55
N GLU A 64 18.69 -1.32 -13.64
CA GLU A 64 18.20 -1.10 -15.01
C GLU A 64 17.93 -2.41 -15.74
N ASN A 65 17.23 -2.32 -16.88
CA ASN A 65 16.97 -3.44 -17.79
C ASN A 65 16.34 -4.64 -17.06
N LEU A 66 15.29 -4.38 -16.27
CA LEU A 66 14.52 -5.44 -15.63
C LEU A 66 13.72 -6.24 -16.67
N ASN A 67 13.60 -7.54 -16.45
CA ASN A 67 12.72 -8.38 -17.24
C ASN A 67 11.25 -7.99 -16.96
N PRO A 68 10.40 -7.83 -17.99
CA PRO A 68 8.97 -7.54 -17.76
C PRO A 68 8.23 -8.67 -17.04
N LEU A 69 8.73 -9.91 -17.09
CA LEU A 69 8.25 -11.02 -16.28
C LEU A 69 9.05 -11.08 -14.98
N ASN A 70 8.59 -10.34 -13.97
CA ASN A 70 9.23 -10.32 -12.67
C ASN A 70 8.22 -10.50 -11.51
N VAL A 71 8.73 -10.98 -10.39
CA VAL A 71 8.05 -10.99 -9.09
C VAL A 71 8.90 -10.19 -8.13
N LEU A 72 8.29 -9.23 -7.43
CA LEU A 72 8.98 -8.43 -6.43
C LEU A 72 8.70 -8.98 -5.04
N ALA A 73 9.76 -9.43 -4.35
CA ALA A 73 9.71 -9.71 -2.93
C ALA A 73 10.16 -8.47 -2.14
N VAL A 74 9.37 -8.08 -1.15
CA VAL A 74 9.64 -6.92 -0.27
C VAL A 74 9.74 -7.42 1.16
N GLU A 75 10.87 -7.16 1.79
CA GLU A 75 11.04 -7.27 3.25
C GLU A 75 10.92 -5.86 3.83
N VAL A 76 9.81 -5.59 4.51
CA VAL A 76 9.42 -4.25 4.91
C VAL A 76 10.20 -3.79 6.13
N GLU A 77 10.91 -2.68 5.97
CA GLU A 77 11.60 -1.96 7.04
C GLU A 77 11.13 -0.50 7.04
N SER A 78 10.76 0.00 8.22
CA SER A 78 10.20 1.33 8.43
C SER A 78 11.21 2.23 9.13
N GLY A 79 11.35 3.45 8.65
CA GLY A 79 12.02 4.53 9.37
C GLY A 79 11.14 5.12 10.50
N PRO A 80 11.66 6.12 11.22
CA PRO A 80 10.97 6.71 12.37
C PRO A 80 9.72 7.51 12.02
N ASP A 81 9.62 8.01 10.78
CA ASP A 81 8.53 8.84 10.27
C ASP A 81 7.59 8.05 9.33
N ALA A 82 7.76 6.73 9.26
CA ALA A 82 6.98 5.85 8.42
C ALA A 82 5.48 5.95 8.71
N ARG A 83 4.72 6.20 7.64
CA ARG A 83 3.25 6.26 7.69
C ARG A 83 2.64 4.86 7.71
N VAL A 84 2.87 4.12 8.80
CA VAL A 84 2.27 2.80 9.03
C VAL A 84 0.78 2.96 9.29
N LEU A 85 -0.05 2.38 8.43
CA LEU A 85 -1.50 2.43 8.60
C LEU A 85 -1.95 1.45 9.69
N PRO A 86 -2.72 1.91 10.71
CA PRO A 86 -3.42 1.02 11.63
C PRO A 86 -4.33 0.02 10.93
N LEU A 87 -4.51 -1.15 11.54
CA LEU A 87 -5.42 -2.19 11.03
C LEU A 87 -6.90 -1.93 11.37
N THR A 88 -7.17 -1.06 12.33
CA THR A 88 -8.52 -0.70 12.76
C THR A 88 -8.99 0.57 12.06
N SER A 89 -10.32 0.72 11.96
CA SER A 89 -10.93 1.97 11.52
C SER A 89 -10.63 3.15 12.46
N GLY A 90 -10.90 4.36 11.98
CA GLY A 90 -10.52 5.60 12.64
C GLY A 90 -9.05 5.91 12.41
N LEU A 91 -8.63 5.99 11.15
CA LEU A 91 -7.30 6.50 10.79
C LEU A 91 -7.10 7.94 11.31
N ALA A 92 -5.87 8.43 11.45
CA ALA A 92 -5.64 9.81 11.90
C ALA A 92 -6.04 10.83 10.81
N ASP A 93 -6.63 11.97 11.19
CA ASP A 93 -7.16 12.97 10.24
C ASP A 93 -6.08 13.49 9.26
N HIS A 94 -4.85 13.71 9.74
CA HIS A 94 -3.74 14.18 8.91
C HIS A 94 -3.29 13.19 7.81
N LEU A 95 -3.81 11.96 7.82
CA LEU A 95 -3.54 10.99 6.77
C LEU A 95 -4.40 11.24 5.51
N PHE A 96 -5.44 12.08 5.62
CA PHE A 96 -6.34 12.45 4.54
C PHE A 96 -6.04 13.86 4.04
N ASP A 97 -6.26 14.07 2.75
CA ASP A 97 -6.31 15.43 2.20
C ASP A 97 -7.67 16.06 2.53
N HIS A 98 -7.66 17.24 3.14
CA HIS A 98 -8.86 17.94 3.57
C HIS A 98 -8.61 19.44 3.81
N ASP A 99 -9.64 20.26 3.63
CA ASP A 99 -9.62 21.71 3.90
C ASP A 99 -10.01 22.10 5.35
N GLY A 100 -10.12 21.09 6.22
CA GLY A 100 -10.59 21.22 7.60
C GLY A 100 -11.98 20.60 7.81
N GLN A 101 -12.72 20.33 6.73
CA GLN A 101 -13.99 19.61 6.77
C GLN A 101 -13.77 18.11 6.57
N ILE A 102 -13.69 17.40 7.69
CA ILE A 102 -13.58 15.94 7.74
C ILE A 102 -14.40 15.39 8.91
N THR A 103 -15.12 14.31 8.68
CA THR A 103 -15.76 13.52 9.74
C THR A 103 -14.67 13.11 10.72
N LYS A 104 -14.69 13.55 11.97
CA LYS A 104 -13.58 13.31 12.92
C LYS A 104 -13.30 11.83 13.14
N ARG A 105 -12.04 11.50 13.41
CA ARG A 105 -11.53 10.13 13.63
C ARG A 105 -12.47 9.25 14.44
N GLU A 106 -12.93 9.71 15.59
CA GLU A 106 -13.75 8.93 16.52
C GLU A 106 -15.11 8.62 15.92
N ILE A 107 -15.67 9.58 15.18
CA ILE A 107 -16.92 9.41 14.45
C ILE A 107 -16.73 8.41 13.31
N ARG A 108 -15.63 8.50 12.54
CA ARG A 108 -15.34 7.51 11.48
C ARG A 108 -15.22 6.09 12.01
N ALA A 109 -14.53 5.91 13.14
CA ALA A 109 -14.39 4.62 13.79
C ALA A 109 -15.76 4.00 14.14
N ILE A 110 -16.64 4.77 14.79
CA ILE A 110 -17.99 4.32 15.16
C ILE A 110 -18.84 4.06 13.91
N THR A 111 -18.78 4.94 12.91
CA THR A 111 -19.52 4.78 11.65
C THR A 111 -19.14 3.48 10.94
N LEU A 112 -17.84 3.20 10.76
CA LEU A 112 -17.39 1.97 10.11
C LEU A 112 -17.71 0.72 10.94
N SER A 113 -17.66 0.83 12.26
CA SER A 113 -18.10 -0.25 13.15
C SER A 113 -19.60 -0.55 12.98
N ALA A 114 -20.43 0.48 12.81
CA ALA A 114 -21.87 0.32 12.62
C ALA A 114 -22.23 -0.18 11.22
N LEU A 115 -21.52 0.28 10.18
CA LEU A 115 -21.69 -0.17 8.80
C LEU A 115 -21.26 -1.64 8.60
N ALA A 116 -20.29 -2.11 9.40
CA ALA A 116 -19.85 -3.51 9.42
C ALA A 116 -19.53 -4.08 8.02
N PRO A 117 -18.54 -3.48 7.30
CA PRO A 117 -18.22 -3.82 5.92
C PRO A 117 -18.00 -5.32 5.70
N ARG A 118 -18.55 -5.86 4.61
CA ARG A 118 -18.27 -7.22 4.14
C ARG A 118 -17.61 -7.21 2.78
N ARG A 119 -16.86 -8.28 2.52
CA ARG A 119 -16.12 -8.50 1.28
C ARG A 119 -17.02 -8.30 0.06
N GLY A 120 -16.64 -7.35 -0.80
CA GLY A 120 -17.27 -7.13 -2.11
C GLY A 120 -18.48 -6.19 -2.10
N GLU A 121 -18.82 -5.64 -0.93
CA GLU A 121 -19.92 -4.68 -0.82
C GLU A 121 -19.59 -3.33 -1.48
N LEU A 122 -20.66 -2.63 -1.86
CA LEU A 122 -20.64 -1.28 -2.39
C LEU A 122 -21.25 -0.34 -1.35
N LEU A 123 -20.49 0.67 -0.92
CA LEU A 123 -21.00 1.76 -0.11
C LEU A 123 -21.54 2.87 -1.01
N TRP A 124 -22.65 3.47 -0.63
CA TRP A 124 -23.12 4.74 -1.20
C TRP A 124 -22.78 5.86 -0.23
N ASP A 125 -21.63 6.52 -0.42
CA ASP A 125 -21.15 7.61 0.44
C ASP A 125 -21.77 8.96 0.00
N ILE A 126 -23.03 9.16 0.38
CA ILE A 126 -23.78 10.36 0.00
C ILE A 126 -23.27 11.56 0.81
N GLY A 127 -22.72 12.56 0.10
CA GLY A 127 -22.15 13.74 0.75
C GLY A 127 -20.76 13.51 1.32
N ALA A 128 -19.95 12.65 0.67
CA ALA A 128 -18.66 12.16 1.15
C ALA A 128 -17.65 13.22 1.61
N GLY A 129 -17.75 14.48 1.16
CA GLY A 129 -16.81 15.55 1.51
C GLY A 129 -15.37 15.12 1.21
N SER A 130 -14.52 15.03 2.24
CA SER A 130 -13.15 14.47 2.18
C SER A 130 -13.03 13.01 1.68
N GLY A 131 -14.14 12.26 1.58
CA GLY A 131 -14.13 10.84 1.17
C GLY A 131 -13.59 9.88 2.23
N SER A 132 -13.36 10.36 3.46
CA SER A 132 -12.66 9.59 4.50
C SER A 132 -13.37 8.29 4.91
N ILE A 133 -14.71 8.26 4.94
CA ILE A 133 -15.46 7.02 5.19
C ILE A 133 -15.30 6.05 4.01
N GLY A 134 -15.52 6.50 2.78
CA GLY A 134 -15.32 5.67 1.58
C GLY A 134 -13.90 5.11 1.42
N ILE A 135 -12.86 5.90 1.77
CA ILE A 135 -11.47 5.43 1.76
C ILE A 135 -11.26 4.32 2.78
N GLU A 136 -11.65 4.52 4.05
CA GLU A 136 -11.51 3.50 5.08
C GLU A 136 -12.36 2.25 4.79
N TRP A 137 -13.53 2.42 4.17
CA TRP A 137 -14.35 1.32 3.64
C TRP A 137 -13.60 0.48 2.61
N MET A 138 -12.97 1.11 1.61
CA MET A 138 -12.19 0.39 0.60
C MET A 138 -10.90 -0.23 1.15
N LEU A 139 -10.32 0.33 2.22
CA LEU A 139 -9.17 -0.24 2.91
C LEU A 139 -9.49 -1.54 3.65
N ALA A 140 -10.75 -1.76 4.03
CA ALA A 140 -11.16 -2.96 4.76
C ALA A 140 -10.97 -4.25 3.92
N HIS A 141 -11.16 -4.20 2.59
CA HIS A 141 -10.85 -5.33 1.71
C HIS A 141 -10.66 -4.89 0.24
N PRO A 142 -9.69 -5.45 -0.52
CA PRO A 142 -9.38 -5.03 -1.90
C PRO A 142 -10.50 -5.15 -2.95
N SER A 143 -11.60 -5.84 -2.61
CA SER A 143 -12.77 -6.01 -3.49
C SER A 143 -13.90 -5.03 -3.19
N MET A 144 -13.76 -4.20 -2.16
CA MET A 144 -14.79 -3.24 -1.75
C MET A 144 -14.77 -2.01 -2.65
N ARG A 145 -15.93 -1.39 -2.81
CA ARG A 145 -16.15 -0.21 -3.66
C ARG A 145 -16.98 0.82 -2.91
N THR A 146 -16.81 2.08 -3.27
CA THR A 146 -17.58 3.21 -2.75
C THR A 146 -17.98 4.16 -3.87
#